data_AF-A0A132A7K0-F1
#
_entry.id   AF-A0A132A7K0-F1
#
_cell.length_a   1.000
_cell.length_b   1.000
_cell.length_c   1.000
_cell.angle_alpha   90.00
_cell.angle_beta   90.00
_cell.angle_gamma   90.00
#
_symmetry.space_group_name_H-M   'P 1'
#
loop_
_entity.id
_entity.type
_entity.pdbx_description
1 polymer ?
#
loop_
_entity_poly.entity_id
_entity_poly.type
_entity_poly.pdbx_seq_one_letter_code
_entity_poly.pdbx_strand_id
1 'polypeptide(L)'
;MVRTFVTFDRFDNPTFYPKLSIADNEFLYGHTVLFAPNNSDVNEIMKIFETLTNSSLKVQGFDNEDELVRFYLESKSNYINTGVIFNSIKQNETYDFKIRLPFAPKSNVNDFTMEKVQEFTWKTSRQFPLFLKPGPRSPSDDYGGPPAYAENGFLFLQHFITRALAYYHNRDEAKKFYEQLDLNVQRFPYPPYKNDIFLFALKFIFPTIMMVSLIYPFVNLTKNIVREKEARLKEAMKMMGLKDWMHWSSWFIDSLFWNTLSIAVITLMFCIELKPDNAIISHTGIVAGAMYFFAFMPYFQTQNDYE
;
A
#
# COMPACT_ATOMS: atom_id res chain seq x y z
N MET A 1 -21.69 -10.01 22.23
CA MET A 1 -20.76 -9.09 21.52
C MET A 1 -21.61 -8.19 20.64
N VAL A 2 -21.68 -6.90 20.98
CA VAL A 2 -22.58 -5.90 20.38
C VAL A 2 -22.19 -5.71 18.91
N ARG A 3 -23.02 -6.18 17.97
CA ARG A 3 -22.97 -5.71 16.58
C ARG A 3 -23.61 -4.32 16.58
N THR A 4 -22.78 -3.29 16.73
CA THR A 4 -23.19 -1.90 16.52
C THR A 4 -23.87 -1.78 15.16
N PHE A 5 -24.93 -0.98 15.07
CA PHE A 5 -25.60 -0.65 13.81
C PHE A 5 -24.59 -0.02 12.85
N VAL A 6 -24.00 -0.85 11.98
CA VAL A 6 -23.21 -0.37 10.86
C VAL A 6 -24.20 0.07 9.80
N THR A 7 -24.21 1.37 9.48
CA THR A 7 -24.92 1.89 8.32
C THR A 7 -24.36 1.21 7.07
N PHE A 8 -25.20 0.41 6.39
CA PHE A 8 -24.78 -0.26 5.17
C PHE A 8 -25.23 0.59 3.97
N ASP A 9 -24.27 0.97 3.13
CA ASP A 9 -24.56 1.59 1.85
C ASP A 9 -24.72 0.49 0.80
N ARG A 10 -25.86 0.48 0.08
CA ARG A 10 -26.07 -0.43 -1.05
C ARG A 10 -25.60 0.25 -2.32
N PHE A 11 -24.71 -0.43 -3.03
CA PHE A 11 -24.25 -0.02 -4.35
C PHE A 11 -24.88 -0.95 -5.39
N ASP A 12 -25.34 -0.38 -6.50
CA ASP A 12 -26.04 -1.16 -7.55
C ASP A 12 -25.08 -2.08 -8.33
N ASN A 13 -23.81 -1.68 -8.49
CA ASN A 13 -22.81 -2.40 -9.30
C ASN A 13 -21.46 -2.57 -8.59
N PRO A 14 -21.38 -3.31 -7.47
CA PRO A 14 -20.11 -3.52 -6.79
C PRO A 14 -19.23 -4.51 -7.56
N THR A 15 -17.92 -4.42 -7.33
CA THR A 15 -16.95 -5.40 -7.83
C THR A 15 -17.05 -6.66 -6.98
N PHE A 16 -17.45 -7.77 -7.60
CA PHE A 16 -17.51 -9.09 -6.98
C PHE A 16 -16.27 -9.91 -7.34
N TYR A 17 -15.87 -10.77 -6.41
CA TYR A 17 -14.78 -11.73 -6.57
C TYR A 17 -15.32 -13.15 -6.42
N PRO A 18 -14.79 -14.13 -7.16
CA PRO A 18 -15.22 -15.51 -7.04
C PRO A 18 -14.88 -16.10 -5.67
N LYS A 19 -15.61 -17.15 -5.29
CA LYS A 19 -15.31 -17.95 -4.10
C LYS A 19 -14.20 -18.96 -4.43
N LEU A 20 -13.29 -19.18 -3.49
CA LEU A 20 -12.22 -20.17 -3.55
C LEU A 20 -12.49 -21.26 -2.51
N SER A 21 -12.51 -22.52 -2.95
CA SER A 21 -12.49 -23.67 -2.03
C SER A 21 -11.09 -23.81 -1.44
N ILE A 22 -10.99 -23.98 -0.12
CA ILE A 22 -9.69 -24.20 0.54
C ILE A 22 -9.22 -25.67 0.42
N ALA A 23 -10.14 -26.59 0.10
CA ALA A 23 -9.87 -28.03 0.16
C ALA A 23 -8.89 -28.51 -0.93
N ASP A 24 -8.83 -27.81 -2.06
CA ASP A 24 -8.00 -28.21 -3.21
C ASP A 24 -6.89 -27.19 -3.42
N ASN A 25 -5.65 -27.65 -3.36
CA ASN A 25 -4.48 -26.84 -3.70
C ASN A 25 -3.47 -27.67 -4.49
N GLU A 26 -3.64 -27.66 -5.81
CA GLU A 26 -2.80 -28.41 -6.74
C GLU A 26 -1.32 -28.03 -6.66
N PHE A 27 -1.04 -26.76 -6.35
CA PHE A 27 0.33 -26.26 -6.25
C PHE A 27 1.14 -26.97 -5.15
N LEU A 28 0.47 -27.40 -4.07
CA LEU A 28 1.13 -28.07 -2.95
C LEU A 28 1.43 -29.55 -3.23
N TYR A 29 0.91 -30.16 -4.30
CA TYR A 29 1.06 -31.59 -4.52
C TYR A 29 2.53 -31.98 -4.75
N GLY A 30 2.95 -33.08 -4.11
CA GLY A 30 4.32 -33.58 -4.17
C GLY A 30 5.32 -32.80 -3.31
N HIS A 31 4.90 -31.73 -2.64
CA HIS A 31 5.77 -30.97 -1.75
C HIS A 31 5.90 -31.63 -0.37
N THR A 32 6.98 -31.28 0.32
CA THR A 32 7.27 -31.74 1.68
C THR A 32 7.04 -30.60 2.69
N VAL A 33 6.35 -30.94 3.77
CA VAL A 33 6.15 -30.11 4.96
C VAL A 33 7.08 -30.62 6.06
N LEU A 34 8.01 -29.78 6.48
CA LEU A 34 8.88 -30.07 7.61
C LEU A 34 8.18 -29.66 8.90
N PHE A 35 8.41 -30.35 10.00
CA PHE A 35 7.89 -29.95 11.30
C PHE A 35 8.86 -30.20 12.45
N ALA A 36 8.72 -29.43 13.52
CA ALA A 36 9.47 -29.59 14.77
C ALA A 36 8.63 -29.12 15.98
N PRO A 37 8.82 -29.67 17.19
CA PRO A 37 9.73 -30.76 17.54
C PRO A 37 9.14 -32.14 17.21
N ASN A 38 10.00 -33.15 17.12
CA ASN A 38 9.66 -34.55 16.83
C ASN A 38 9.16 -35.29 18.09
N ASN A 39 8.06 -34.81 18.67
CA ASN A 39 7.41 -35.42 19.84
C ASN A 39 6.33 -36.44 19.40
N SER A 40 5.94 -37.37 20.29
CA SER A 40 4.88 -38.35 19.98
C SER A 40 3.57 -37.68 19.54
N ASP A 41 3.17 -36.62 20.24
CA ASP A 41 1.94 -35.88 19.97
C ASP A 41 1.99 -35.15 18.63
N VAL A 42 3.10 -34.45 18.35
CA VAL A 42 3.32 -33.73 17.09
C VAL A 42 3.29 -34.71 15.91
N ASN A 43 3.96 -35.86 16.07
CA ASN A 43 3.99 -36.90 15.06
C ASN A 43 2.60 -37.46 14.77
N GLU A 44 1.77 -37.64 15.80
CA GLU A 44 0.38 -38.07 15.62
C GLU A 44 -0.43 -37.03 14.85
N ILE A 45 -0.33 -35.75 15.24
CA ILE A 45 -1.00 -34.63 14.56
C ILE A 45 -0.58 -34.56 13.08
N MET A 46 0.72 -34.67 12.80
CA MET A 46 1.26 -34.57 11.43
C MET A 46 0.91 -35.81 10.58
N LYS A 47 0.77 -36.99 11.20
CA LYS A 47 0.19 -38.18 10.51
C LYS A 47 -1.27 -37.97 10.16
N ILE A 48 -2.07 -37.41 11.08
CA ILE A 48 -3.47 -37.06 10.78
C ILE A 48 -3.52 -36.06 9.62
N PHE A 49 -2.67 -35.03 9.64
CA PHE A 49 -2.55 -34.07 8.54
C PHE A 49 -2.24 -34.75 7.19
N GLU A 50 -1.28 -35.68 7.15
CA GLU A 50 -0.95 -36.44 5.94
C GLU A 50 -2.15 -37.28 5.45
N THR A 51 -2.91 -37.90 6.35
CA THR A 51 -4.13 -38.63 5.97
C THR A 51 -5.25 -37.74 5.45
N LEU A 52 -5.44 -36.56 6.04
CA LEU A 52 -6.47 -35.60 5.63
C LEU A 52 -6.18 -34.97 4.26
N THR A 53 -4.92 -34.90 3.88
CA THR A 53 -4.46 -34.37 2.59
C THR A 53 -4.31 -35.46 1.52
N ASN A 54 -4.82 -36.68 1.76
CA ASN A 54 -4.71 -37.83 0.86
C ASN A 54 -3.26 -38.15 0.45
N SER A 55 -2.29 -37.97 1.35
CA SER A 55 -0.84 -38.12 1.09
C SER A 55 -0.30 -37.26 -0.06
N SER A 56 -1.01 -36.19 -0.44
CA SER A 56 -0.54 -35.24 -1.46
C SER A 56 0.68 -34.45 -0.99
N LEU A 57 0.80 -34.27 0.33
CA LEU A 57 1.92 -33.65 1.02
C LEU A 57 2.66 -34.67 1.86
N LYS A 58 3.99 -34.72 1.72
CA LYS A 58 4.85 -35.55 2.57
C LYS A 58 5.22 -34.78 3.83
N VAL A 59 5.29 -35.45 4.98
CA VAL A 59 5.69 -34.84 6.24
C VAL A 59 7.04 -35.36 6.71
N GLN A 60 7.90 -34.48 7.24
CA GLN A 60 9.21 -34.86 7.80
C GLN A 60 9.47 -34.13 9.11
N GLY A 61 9.73 -34.89 10.19
CA GLY A 61 9.95 -34.35 11.53
C GLY A 61 11.43 -34.12 11.85
N PHE A 62 11.69 -33.13 12.70
CA PHE A 62 13.00 -32.78 13.26
C PHE A 62 12.90 -32.51 14.75
N ASP A 63 13.97 -32.77 15.49
CA ASP A 63 13.96 -32.62 16.95
C ASP A 63 13.92 -31.14 17.36
N ASN A 64 14.69 -30.29 16.65
CA ASN A 64 14.81 -28.86 16.93
C ASN A 64 14.47 -27.98 15.72
N GLU A 65 14.06 -26.74 15.98
CA GLU A 65 13.84 -25.73 14.93
C GLU A 65 15.12 -25.44 14.12
N ASP A 66 16.26 -25.33 14.81
CA ASP A 66 17.54 -25.03 14.15
C ASP A 66 17.98 -26.12 13.19
N GLU A 67 17.73 -27.39 13.52
CA GLU A 67 18.03 -28.53 12.64
C GLU A 67 17.13 -28.53 11.40
N LEU A 68 15.85 -28.23 11.57
CA LEU A 68 14.91 -28.07 10.47
C LEU A 68 15.38 -26.96 9.52
N VAL A 69 15.80 -25.82 10.06
CA VAL A 69 16.30 -24.68 9.26
C VAL A 69 17.61 -25.04 8.55
N ARG A 70 18.56 -25.69 9.23
CA ARG A 70 19.81 -26.17 8.61
C ARG A 70 19.52 -27.14 7.47
N PHE A 71 18.65 -28.12 7.69
CA PHE A 71 18.24 -29.06 6.66
C PHE A 71 17.60 -28.36 5.46
N TYR A 72 16.75 -27.36 5.68
CA TYR A 72 16.15 -26.58 4.61
C TYR A 72 17.19 -25.79 3.79
N LEU A 73 18.22 -25.24 4.44
CA LEU A 73 19.29 -24.49 3.77
C LEU A 73 20.25 -25.40 2.99
N GLU A 74 20.53 -26.60 3.51
CA GLU A 74 21.38 -27.60 2.87
C GLU A 74 20.66 -28.34 1.73
N SER A 75 19.41 -28.72 1.96
CA SER A 75 18.55 -29.33 0.94
C SER A 75 18.10 -28.26 -0.04
N LYS A 76 18.86 -28.07 -1.13
CA LYS A 76 18.53 -27.17 -2.27
C LYS A 76 17.26 -27.59 -3.03
N SER A 77 16.15 -27.73 -2.34
CA SER A 77 15.18 -28.74 -2.72
C SER A 77 14.11 -28.29 -3.68
N ASN A 78 13.64 -27.04 -3.79
CA ASN A 78 12.39 -26.70 -4.51
C ASN A 78 11.10 -27.44 -4.04
N TYR A 79 11.13 -28.73 -3.69
CA TYR A 79 10.02 -29.53 -3.19
C TYR A 79 9.68 -29.29 -1.71
N ILE A 80 10.56 -28.73 -0.89
CA ILE A 80 10.21 -28.32 0.49
C ILE A 80 9.43 -27.00 0.45
N ASN A 81 8.16 -27.01 0.80
CA ASN A 81 7.36 -25.79 0.77
C ASN A 81 7.21 -25.10 2.13
N THR A 82 7.16 -25.85 3.23
CA THR A 82 6.73 -25.27 4.51
C THR A 82 7.45 -25.91 5.68
N GLY A 83 7.78 -25.10 6.69
CA GLY A 83 8.16 -25.55 8.02
C GLY A 83 7.05 -25.23 9.03
N VAL A 84 6.66 -26.20 9.86
CA VAL A 84 5.67 -26.02 10.94
C VAL A 84 6.36 -26.20 12.28
N ILE A 85 6.37 -25.17 13.11
CA ILE A 85 7.04 -25.19 14.41
C ILE A 85 5.99 -25.12 15.49
N PHE A 86 5.91 -26.14 16.33
CA PHE A 86 5.01 -26.16 17.48
C PHE A 86 5.78 -25.69 18.72
N ASN A 87 5.40 -24.53 19.29
CA ASN A 87 6.05 -24.00 20.50
C ASN A 87 5.43 -24.61 21.77
N SER A 88 4.10 -24.79 21.77
CA SER A 88 3.36 -25.35 22.91
C SER A 88 2.25 -26.26 22.42
N ILE A 89 2.31 -27.51 22.86
CA ILE A 89 1.25 -28.51 22.68
C ILE A 89 0.95 -29.08 24.06
N LYS A 90 0.17 -28.33 24.82
CA LYS A 90 -0.37 -28.82 26.08
C LYS A 90 -1.87 -28.99 25.92
N GLN A 91 -2.34 -30.21 26.11
CA GLN A 91 -3.77 -30.48 26.21
C GLN A 91 -4.33 -29.60 27.35
N ASN A 92 -5.34 -28.78 27.03
CA ASN A 92 -6.12 -27.90 27.92
C ASN A 92 -5.59 -26.47 28.21
N GLU A 93 -4.42 -26.06 27.71
CA GLU A 93 -3.97 -24.66 27.86
C GLU A 93 -4.14 -23.90 26.54
N THR A 94 -3.17 -24.04 25.62
CA THR A 94 -3.15 -23.35 24.33
C THR A 94 -2.24 -24.08 23.36
N TYR A 95 -2.71 -24.30 22.13
CA TYR A 95 -1.87 -24.72 21.01
C TYR A 95 -1.21 -23.48 20.39
N ASP A 96 0.12 -23.44 20.41
CA ASP A 96 0.89 -22.38 19.75
C ASP A 96 1.80 -23.02 18.70
N PHE A 97 1.57 -22.65 17.43
CA PHE A 97 2.36 -23.10 16.31
C PHE A 97 2.59 -21.99 15.30
N LYS A 98 3.70 -22.08 14.58
CA LYS A 98 4.14 -21.14 13.55
C LYS A 98 4.25 -21.88 12.22
N ILE A 99 3.60 -21.34 11.19
CA ILE A 99 3.79 -21.79 9.81
C ILE A 99 4.83 -20.87 9.17
N ARG A 100 5.94 -21.45 8.70
CA ARG A 100 7.00 -20.77 7.99
C ARG A 100 7.00 -21.18 6.54
N LEU A 101 6.88 -20.18 5.67
CA LEU A 101 6.93 -20.33 4.23
C LEU A 101 8.23 -19.72 3.68
N PRO A 102 8.68 -20.15 2.50
CA PRO A 102 9.84 -19.56 1.84
C PRO A 102 9.63 -18.06 1.63
N PHE A 103 10.72 -17.30 1.72
CA PHE A 103 10.70 -15.86 1.47
C PHE A 103 10.20 -15.53 0.06
N ALA A 104 10.62 -16.31 -0.93
CA ALA A 104 10.16 -16.19 -2.31
C ALA A 104 8.91 -17.07 -2.50
N PRO A 105 7.74 -16.51 -2.85
CA PRO A 105 6.57 -17.30 -3.23
C PRO A 105 6.93 -18.22 -4.40
N LYS A 106 6.79 -19.52 -4.17
CA LYS A 106 7.12 -20.55 -5.16
C LYS A 106 6.06 -20.71 -6.25
N SER A 107 4.87 -20.12 -6.07
CA SER A 107 3.81 -20.12 -7.09
C SER A 107 4.12 -19.18 -8.27
N ASN A 108 4.91 -18.11 -8.05
CA ASN A 108 5.10 -17.02 -9.01
C ASN A 108 6.57 -16.85 -9.46
N VAL A 109 7.25 -17.97 -9.76
CA VAL A 109 8.69 -18.00 -10.13
C VAL A 109 9.01 -17.14 -11.36
N ASN A 110 8.05 -16.96 -12.27
CA ASN A 110 8.27 -16.30 -13.57
C ASN A 110 8.04 -14.77 -13.56
N ASP A 111 7.56 -14.19 -12.45
CA ASP A 111 7.18 -12.77 -12.37
C ASP A 111 7.95 -11.99 -11.27
N PHE A 112 9.16 -12.45 -10.96
CA PHE A 112 10.06 -11.79 -10.01
C PHE A 112 10.75 -10.57 -10.65
N THR A 113 10.03 -9.46 -10.79
CA THR A 113 10.66 -8.15 -11.02
C THR A 113 11.02 -7.51 -9.68
N MET A 114 12.14 -6.76 -9.62
CA MET A 114 12.60 -6.08 -8.40
C MET A 114 11.51 -5.17 -7.78
N GLU A 115 10.67 -4.58 -8.64
CA GLU A 115 9.53 -3.75 -8.23
C GLU A 115 8.45 -4.56 -7.47
N LYS A 116 8.21 -5.81 -7.87
CA LYS A 116 7.23 -6.71 -7.23
C LYS A 116 7.75 -7.44 -6.00
N VAL A 117 9.08 -7.54 -5.79
CA VAL A 117 9.67 -8.19 -4.59
C VAL A 117 9.13 -7.58 -3.28
N GLN A 118 8.94 -6.26 -3.25
CA GLN A 118 8.35 -5.57 -2.09
C GLN A 118 6.85 -5.85 -1.91
N GLU A 119 6.14 -6.27 -2.96
CA GLU A 119 4.73 -6.66 -2.91
C GLU A 119 4.57 -8.13 -2.48
N PHE A 120 5.48 -9.01 -2.88
CA PHE A 120 5.52 -10.42 -2.49
C PHE A 120 5.95 -10.66 -1.04
N THR A 121 6.68 -9.70 -0.45
CA THR A 121 7.10 -9.82 0.94
C THR A 121 5.92 -9.72 1.89
N TRP A 122 5.89 -10.63 2.86
CA TRP A 122 4.84 -10.71 3.87
C TRP A 122 4.98 -9.54 4.85
N LYS A 123 4.06 -8.56 4.79
CA LYS A 123 4.08 -7.36 5.65
C LYS A 123 3.21 -7.55 6.89
N THR A 124 3.50 -8.57 7.70
CA THR A 124 2.72 -8.90 8.92
C THR A 124 2.86 -7.88 10.04
N SER A 125 3.86 -7.00 9.99
CA SER A 125 4.05 -5.92 10.97
C SER A 125 3.13 -4.72 10.77
N ARG A 126 2.37 -4.65 9.67
CA ARG A 126 1.52 -3.50 9.34
C ARG A 126 0.10 -3.95 9.05
N GLN A 127 -0.87 -3.26 9.65
CA GLN A 127 -2.29 -3.49 9.38
C GLN A 127 -2.75 -2.85 8.05
N PHE A 128 -2.11 -1.74 7.64
CA PHE A 128 -2.44 -1.01 6.41
C PHE A 128 -1.16 -0.72 5.58
N PRO A 129 -1.29 -0.62 4.24
CA PRO A 129 -0.18 -0.18 3.40
C PRO A 129 0.17 1.29 3.69
N LEU A 130 1.42 1.68 3.44
CA LEU A 130 1.87 3.08 3.62
C LEU A 130 1.09 4.05 2.71
N PHE A 131 0.77 3.60 1.49
CA PHE A 131 0.03 4.37 0.51
C PHE A 131 -1.20 3.58 0.08
N LEU A 132 -2.37 4.17 0.26
CA LEU A 132 -3.63 3.63 -0.22
C LEU A 132 -3.80 4.02 -1.69
N LYS A 133 -3.58 3.06 -2.59
CA LYS A 133 -3.95 3.22 -4.00
C LYS A 133 -5.48 3.29 -4.12
N PRO A 134 -6.04 4.10 -5.04
CA PRO A 134 -7.48 4.14 -5.26
C PRO A 134 -7.96 2.78 -5.79
N GLY A 135 -9.12 2.33 -5.29
CA GLY A 135 -9.70 1.05 -5.69
C GLY A 135 -9.29 -0.11 -4.77
N PRO A 136 -9.73 -1.34 -5.11
CA PRO A 136 -9.41 -2.53 -4.34
C PRO A 136 -7.94 -2.89 -4.49
N ARG A 137 -7.37 -3.51 -3.45
CA ARG A 137 -6.03 -4.10 -3.49
C ARG A 137 -5.99 -5.17 -4.59
N SER A 138 -5.04 -5.07 -5.52
CA SER A 138 -4.88 -6.04 -6.63
C SER A 138 -6.21 -6.31 -7.34
N PRO A 139 -6.73 -5.35 -8.14
CA PRO A 139 -8.04 -5.44 -8.76
C PRO A 139 -8.16 -6.59 -9.77
N SER A 140 -7.06 -6.97 -10.40
CA SER A 140 -6.97 -8.04 -11.40
C SER A 140 -6.82 -9.44 -10.80
N ASP A 141 -6.66 -9.55 -9.48
CA ASP A 141 -6.42 -10.82 -8.80
C ASP A 141 -7.68 -11.22 -8.03
N ASP A 142 -8.22 -12.39 -8.30
CA ASP A 142 -9.47 -12.84 -7.69
C ASP A 142 -9.32 -13.31 -6.23
N TYR A 143 -8.11 -13.67 -5.80
CA TYR A 143 -7.84 -14.38 -4.55
C TYR A 143 -7.01 -13.59 -3.53
N GLY A 144 -6.75 -12.31 -3.79
CA GLY A 144 -6.33 -11.34 -2.78
C GLY A 144 -4.98 -10.68 -3.06
N GLY A 145 -4.31 -11.06 -4.15
CA GLY A 145 -3.04 -10.46 -4.53
C GLY A 145 -1.89 -10.75 -3.57
N PRO A 146 -0.71 -10.18 -3.85
CA PRO A 146 0.44 -10.26 -2.95
C PRO A 146 0.12 -9.61 -1.58
N PRO A 147 0.57 -10.18 -0.43
CA PRO A 147 1.19 -11.50 -0.32
C PRO A 147 0.13 -12.59 -0.57
N ALA A 148 0.36 -13.44 -1.57
CA ALA A 148 -0.65 -14.34 -2.12
C ALA A 148 -0.88 -15.54 -1.19
N TYR A 149 -1.65 -15.36 -0.11
CA TYR A 149 -1.90 -16.39 0.90
C TYR A 149 -2.60 -17.63 0.34
N ALA A 150 -3.52 -17.44 -0.61
CA ALA A 150 -4.20 -18.52 -1.29
C ALA A 150 -3.26 -19.29 -2.23
N GLU A 151 -2.60 -18.58 -3.14
CA GLU A 151 -1.72 -19.17 -4.17
C GLU A 151 -0.51 -19.89 -3.57
N ASN A 152 0.07 -19.35 -2.48
CA ASN A 152 1.19 -19.99 -1.79
C ASN A 152 0.76 -21.18 -0.92
N GLY A 153 -0.55 -21.45 -0.82
CA GLY A 153 -1.07 -22.56 -0.04
C GLY A 153 -1.09 -22.33 1.47
N PHE A 154 -0.87 -21.10 1.95
CA PHE A 154 -0.93 -20.80 3.38
C PHE A 154 -2.33 -21.09 3.96
N LEU A 155 -3.39 -20.67 3.27
CA LEU A 155 -4.78 -20.92 3.72
C LEU A 155 -5.08 -22.43 3.80
N PHE A 156 -4.59 -23.19 2.83
CA PHE A 156 -4.68 -24.66 2.80
C PHE A 156 -3.95 -25.26 4.01
N LEU A 157 -2.68 -24.90 4.21
CA LEU A 157 -1.86 -25.43 5.31
C LEU A 157 -2.47 -25.08 6.67
N GLN A 158 -2.87 -23.83 6.86
CA GLN A 158 -3.52 -23.40 8.10
C GLN A 158 -4.82 -24.17 8.34
N HIS A 159 -5.65 -24.36 7.31
CA HIS A 159 -6.90 -25.12 7.43
C HIS A 159 -6.64 -26.58 7.84
N PHE A 160 -5.78 -27.29 7.11
CA PHE A 160 -5.54 -28.72 7.34
C PHE A 160 -4.75 -29.01 8.62
N ILE A 161 -3.80 -28.14 9.03
CA ILE A 161 -3.12 -28.27 10.33
C ILE A 161 -4.10 -28.05 11.48
N THR A 162 -4.94 -27.02 11.39
CA THR A 162 -5.98 -26.75 12.41
C THR A 162 -7.00 -27.88 12.47
N ARG A 163 -7.38 -28.42 11.31
CA ARG A 163 -8.23 -29.60 11.22
C ARG A 163 -7.56 -30.80 11.89
N ALA A 164 -6.29 -31.09 11.59
CA ALA A 164 -5.55 -32.19 12.22
C ALA A 164 -5.49 -32.06 13.75
N LEU A 165 -5.28 -30.85 14.27
CA LEU A 165 -5.35 -30.56 15.71
C LEU A 165 -6.73 -30.85 16.30
N ALA A 166 -7.81 -30.48 15.60
CA ALA A 166 -9.17 -30.79 16.04
C ALA A 166 -9.44 -32.30 16.09
N TYR A 167 -8.97 -33.06 15.10
CA TYR A 167 -9.08 -34.53 15.08
C TYR A 167 -8.23 -35.20 16.16
N TYR A 168 -7.06 -34.64 16.49
CA TYR A 168 -6.23 -35.10 17.59
C TYR A 168 -6.92 -34.89 18.95
N HIS A 169 -7.61 -33.77 19.15
CA HIS A 169 -8.31 -33.49 20.41
C HIS A 169 -9.59 -34.30 20.58
N ASN A 170 -10.49 -34.30 19.59
CA ASN A 170 -11.72 -35.07 19.65
C ASN A 170 -12.15 -35.58 18.26
N ARG A 171 -11.75 -36.81 17.96
CA ARG A 171 -11.90 -37.40 16.62
C ARG A 171 -13.35 -37.49 16.14
N ASP A 172 -14.26 -37.93 16.99
CA ASP A 172 -15.66 -38.17 16.61
C ASP A 172 -16.42 -36.87 16.39
N GLU A 173 -16.18 -35.88 17.25
CA GLU A 173 -16.79 -34.56 17.15
C GLU A 173 -16.23 -33.78 15.94
N ALA A 174 -14.90 -33.80 15.76
CA ALA A 174 -14.27 -33.19 14.60
C ALA A 174 -14.79 -33.79 13.29
N LYS A 175 -14.91 -35.13 13.22
CA LYS A 175 -15.44 -35.80 12.03
C LYS A 175 -16.85 -35.32 11.67
N LYS A 176 -17.76 -35.30 12.65
CA LYS A 176 -19.14 -34.81 12.44
C LYS A 176 -19.17 -33.35 11.98
N PHE A 177 -18.34 -32.50 12.57
CA PHE A 177 -18.27 -31.08 12.23
C PHE A 177 -17.78 -30.86 10.79
N TYR A 178 -16.66 -31.49 10.41
CA TYR A 178 -16.05 -31.28 9.09
C TYR A 178 -16.76 -32.03 7.95
N GLU A 179 -17.53 -33.07 8.21
CA GLU A 179 -18.39 -33.72 7.20
C GLU A 179 -19.55 -32.82 6.75
N GLN A 180 -19.98 -31.88 7.60
CA GLN A 180 -21.08 -30.95 7.31
C GLN A 180 -20.59 -29.57 6.85
N LEU A 181 -19.29 -29.33 6.86
CA LEU A 181 -18.70 -28.01 6.60
C LEU A 181 -18.25 -27.87 5.15
N ASP A 182 -18.90 -26.96 4.40
CA ASP A 182 -18.39 -26.45 3.12
C ASP A 182 -17.63 -25.14 3.38
N LEU A 183 -16.30 -25.18 3.33
CA LEU A 183 -15.44 -24.04 3.66
C LEU A 183 -14.89 -23.38 2.39
N ASN A 184 -15.39 -22.18 2.12
CA ASN A 184 -14.92 -21.34 1.02
C ASN A 184 -14.42 -19.99 1.55
N VAL A 185 -13.43 -19.42 0.89
CA VAL A 185 -12.94 -18.05 1.13
C VAL A 185 -13.37 -17.17 -0.04
N GLN A 186 -13.89 -16.00 0.26
CA GLN A 186 -14.26 -15.02 -0.74
C GLN A 186 -13.80 -13.64 -0.29
N ARG A 187 -13.26 -12.86 -1.22
CA ARG A 187 -12.92 -11.47 -0.96
C ARG A 187 -14.19 -10.66 -0.74
N PHE A 188 -14.12 -9.67 0.14
CA PHE A 188 -15.21 -8.70 0.27
C PHE A 188 -15.43 -7.95 -1.05
N PRO A 189 -16.69 -7.72 -1.45
CA PRO A 189 -16.98 -6.92 -2.62
C PRO A 189 -16.49 -5.48 -2.40
N TYR A 190 -16.04 -4.84 -3.46
CA TYR A 190 -15.57 -3.46 -3.41
C TYR A 190 -16.60 -2.53 -4.09
N PRO A 191 -16.86 -1.32 -3.56
CA PRO A 191 -17.77 -0.38 -4.21
C PRO A 191 -17.29 0.02 -5.61
N PRO A 192 -18.20 0.51 -6.49
CA PRO A 192 -17.80 1.01 -7.80
C PRO A 192 -16.68 2.06 -7.67
N TYR A 193 -15.60 1.90 -8.43
CA TYR A 193 -14.44 2.78 -8.37
C TYR A 193 -13.95 3.15 -9.77
N LYS A 194 -13.36 4.34 -9.89
CA LYS A 194 -12.63 4.76 -11.09
C LYS A 194 -11.14 4.61 -10.83
N ASN A 195 -10.49 3.76 -11.63
CA ASN A 195 -9.05 3.59 -11.56
C ASN A 195 -8.36 4.69 -12.37
N ASP A 196 -8.15 5.85 -11.76
CA ASP A 196 -7.43 6.96 -12.37
C ASP A 196 -6.04 7.10 -11.74
N ILE A 197 -5.06 6.46 -12.39
CA ILE A 197 -3.65 6.49 -11.98
C ILE A 197 -3.09 7.92 -12.11
N PHE A 198 -3.56 8.68 -13.11
CA PHE A 198 -3.13 10.07 -13.30
C PHE A 198 -3.59 10.95 -12.15
N LEU A 199 -4.86 10.84 -11.74
CA LEU A 199 -5.38 11.57 -10.58
C LEU A 199 -4.61 11.22 -9.30
N PHE A 200 -4.26 9.95 -9.10
CA PHE A 200 -3.43 9.53 -7.97
C PHE A 200 -2.06 10.19 -8.03
N ALA A 201 -1.35 10.10 -9.16
CA ALA A 201 -0.05 10.74 -9.33
C ALA A 201 -0.12 12.25 -9.12
N LEU A 202 -1.16 12.89 -9.65
CA LEU A 202 -1.42 14.32 -9.48
C LEU A 202 -1.57 14.68 -8.00
N LYS A 203 -2.32 13.91 -7.20
CA LYS A 203 -2.44 14.18 -5.75
C LYS A 203 -1.10 14.20 -5.01
N PHE A 204 -0.13 13.38 -5.43
CA PHE A 204 1.19 13.33 -4.79
C PHE A 204 2.15 14.39 -5.34
N ILE A 205 2.10 14.66 -6.65
CA ILE A 205 3.05 15.55 -7.32
C ILE A 205 2.60 17.02 -7.23
N PHE A 206 1.29 17.27 -7.24
CA PHE A 206 0.71 18.62 -7.25
C PHE A 206 1.18 19.49 -6.07
N PRO A 207 1.19 19.01 -4.80
CA PRO A 207 1.72 19.81 -3.70
C PRO A 207 3.18 20.22 -3.89
N THR A 208 4.00 19.32 -4.44
CA THR A 208 5.41 19.59 -4.72
C THR A 208 5.58 20.62 -5.82
N ILE A 209 4.80 20.52 -6.91
CA ILE A 209 4.79 21.52 -7.98
C ILE A 209 4.37 22.88 -7.43
N MET A 210 3.33 22.93 -6.60
CA MET A 210 2.85 24.15 -5.96
C MET A 210 3.89 24.74 -5.00
N MET A 211 4.63 23.91 -4.28
CA MET A 211 5.72 24.39 -3.43
C MET A 211 6.82 25.03 -4.27
N VAL A 212 7.26 24.36 -5.34
CA VAL A 212 8.34 24.84 -6.21
C VAL A 212 7.93 26.12 -6.95
N SER A 213 6.69 26.23 -7.40
CA SER A 213 6.21 27.43 -8.10
C SER A 213 6.22 28.67 -7.19
N LEU A 214 5.99 28.50 -5.88
CA LEU A 214 6.01 29.59 -4.90
C LEU A 214 7.41 30.01 -4.44
N ILE A 215 8.47 29.25 -4.75
CA ILE A 215 9.84 29.62 -4.37
C ILE A 215 10.27 30.90 -5.08
N TYR A 216 9.99 31.03 -6.37
CA TYR A 216 10.41 32.21 -7.13
C TYR A 216 9.79 33.54 -6.64
N PRO A 217 8.46 33.67 -6.44
CA PRO A 217 7.90 34.90 -5.89
C PRO A 217 8.43 35.18 -4.47
N PHE A 218 8.69 34.15 -3.66
CA PHE A 218 9.31 34.31 -2.35
C PHE A 218 10.74 34.87 -2.41
N VAL A 219 11.57 34.37 -3.34
CA VAL A 219 12.94 34.87 -3.55
C VAL A 219 12.92 36.34 -3.98
N ASN A 220 12.01 36.72 -4.88
CA ASN A 220 11.92 38.11 -5.33
C ASN A 220 11.36 39.07 -4.27
N LEU A 221 10.37 38.65 -3.49
CA LEU A 221 9.89 39.43 -2.35
C LEU A 221 11.04 39.68 -1.36
N THR A 222 11.81 38.64 -1.04
CA THR A 222 12.98 38.74 -0.16
C THR A 222 14.03 39.69 -0.75
N LYS A 223 14.32 39.58 -2.05
CA LYS A 223 15.26 40.45 -2.77
C LYS A 223 14.84 41.92 -2.69
N ASN A 224 13.56 42.22 -2.88
CA ASN A 224 13.06 43.60 -2.82
C ASN A 224 13.11 44.16 -1.38
N ILE A 225 12.74 43.37 -0.38
CA ILE A 225 12.87 43.76 1.03
C ILE A 225 14.34 44.01 1.40
N VAL A 226 15.27 43.16 0.91
CA VAL A 226 16.70 43.34 1.17
C VAL A 226 17.22 44.62 0.50
N ARG A 227 16.87 44.86 -0.76
CA ARG A 227 17.25 46.11 -1.46
C ARG A 227 16.75 47.35 -0.73
N GLU A 228 15.51 47.35 -0.26
CA GLU A 228 14.97 48.46 0.52
C GLU A 228 15.76 48.68 1.82
N LYS A 229 16.14 47.59 2.49
CA LYS A 229 16.97 47.64 3.70
C LYS A 229 18.38 48.13 3.41
N GLU A 230 19.00 47.72 2.31
CA GLU A 230 20.32 48.20 1.87
C GLU A 230 20.32 49.71 1.65
N ALA A 231 19.26 50.22 1.01
CA ALA A 231 19.05 51.66 0.81
C ALA A 231 18.60 52.41 2.08
N ARG A 232 18.39 51.72 3.21
CA ARG A 232 17.90 52.26 4.49
C ARG A 232 16.59 53.04 4.38
N LEU A 233 15.76 52.76 3.38
CA LEU A 233 14.51 53.48 3.12
C LEU A 233 13.52 53.32 4.28
N LYS A 234 13.46 52.13 4.87
CA LYS A 234 12.64 51.87 6.06
C LYS A 234 13.00 52.80 7.24
N GLU A 235 14.28 53.05 7.47
CA GLU A 235 14.74 53.94 8.55
C GLU A 235 14.39 55.40 8.24
N ALA A 236 14.54 55.81 6.98
CA ALA A 236 14.12 57.13 6.51
C ALA A 236 12.62 57.37 6.74
N MET A 237 11.76 56.40 6.37
CA MET A 237 10.31 56.49 6.61
C MET A 237 9.95 56.50 8.10
N LYS A 238 10.70 55.77 8.93
CA LYS A 238 10.53 55.78 10.39
C LYS A 238 10.88 57.15 10.99
N MET A 239 11.93 57.81 10.50
CA MET A 239 12.26 59.19 10.89
C MET A 239 11.19 60.20 10.47
N MET A 240 10.46 59.92 9.39
CA MET A 240 9.29 60.72 8.95
C MET A 240 8.01 60.44 9.77
N GLY A 241 8.07 59.55 10.77
CA GLY A 241 6.95 59.24 11.68
C GLY A 241 6.07 58.07 11.24
N LEU A 242 6.47 57.28 10.24
CA LEU A 242 5.73 56.09 9.84
C LEU A 242 5.85 54.97 10.90
N LYS A 243 4.72 54.35 11.25
CA LYS A 243 4.69 53.22 12.18
C LYS A 243 5.16 51.94 11.49
N ASP A 244 5.98 51.14 12.17
CA ASP A 244 6.57 49.91 11.63
C ASP A 244 5.53 48.91 11.09
N TRP A 245 4.34 48.81 11.70
CA TRP A 245 3.29 47.90 11.23
C TRP A 245 2.70 48.29 9.87
N MET A 246 2.60 49.60 9.57
CA MET A 246 2.05 50.10 8.32
C MET A 246 2.93 49.71 7.14
N HIS A 247 4.24 49.75 7.36
CA HIS A 247 5.24 49.35 6.37
C HIS A 247 5.13 47.85 6.03
N TRP A 248 5.00 46.98 7.04
CA TRP A 248 4.79 45.54 6.81
C TRP A 248 3.44 45.23 6.15
N SER A 249 2.38 45.95 6.53
CA SER A 249 1.07 45.84 5.88
C SER A 249 1.12 46.26 4.41
N SER A 250 1.91 47.30 4.08
CA SER A 250 2.12 47.72 2.69
C SER A 250 2.76 46.60 1.85
N TRP A 251 3.85 46.01 2.34
CA TRP A 251 4.50 44.87 1.67
C TRP A 251 3.57 43.67 1.50
N PHE A 252 2.73 43.38 2.51
CA PHE A 252 1.77 42.29 2.44
C PHE A 252 0.69 42.54 1.38
N ILE A 253 0.08 43.73 1.36
CA ILE A 253 -0.99 44.08 0.43
C ILE A 253 -0.45 44.12 -1.01
N ASP A 254 0.71 44.72 -1.23
CA ASP A 254 1.35 44.79 -2.55
C ASP A 254 1.71 43.39 -3.05
N SER A 255 2.34 42.56 -2.21
CA SER A 255 2.65 41.17 -2.57
C SER A 255 1.38 40.34 -2.83
N LEU A 256 0.31 40.55 -2.06
CA LEU A 256 -0.95 39.83 -2.25
C LEU A 256 -1.61 40.22 -3.57
N PHE A 257 -1.67 41.51 -3.88
CA PHE A 257 -2.26 42.03 -5.12
C PHE A 257 -1.59 41.43 -6.36
N TRP A 258 -0.27 41.51 -6.45
CA TRP A 258 0.47 40.99 -7.59
C TRP A 258 0.37 39.47 -7.72
N ASN A 259 0.38 38.75 -6.59
CA ASN A 259 0.22 37.30 -6.58
C ASN A 259 -1.20 36.88 -7.00
N THR A 260 -2.24 37.57 -6.52
CA THR A 260 -3.63 37.33 -6.94
C THR A 260 -3.84 37.64 -8.41
N LEU A 261 -3.28 38.73 -8.93
CA LEU A 261 -3.37 39.07 -10.34
C LEU A 261 -2.72 37.99 -11.22
N SER A 262 -1.53 37.53 -10.84
CA SER A 262 -0.85 36.44 -11.53
C SER A 262 -1.68 35.15 -11.56
N ILE A 263 -2.21 34.71 -10.41
CA ILE A 263 -3.04 33.51 -10.33
C ILE A 263 -4.31 33.68 -11.16
N ALA A 264 -4.95 34.84 -11.11
CA ALA A 264 -6.16 35.12 -11.90
C ALA A 264 -5.89 34.98 -13.41
N VAL A 265 -4.78 35.55 -13.92
CA VAL A 265 -4.39 35.41 -15.33
C VAL A 265 -4.13 33.94 -15.69
N ILE A 266 -3.41 33.20 -14.84
CA ILE A 266 -3.12 31.77 -15.06
C ILE A 266 -4.43 30.96 -15.10
N THR A 267 -5.34 31.18 -14.15
CA THR A 267 -6.64 30.47 -14.10
C THR A 267 -7.51 30.79 -15.32
N LEU A 268 -7.52 32.04 -15.76
CA LEU A 268 -8.24 32.46 -16.96
C LEU A 268 -7.66 31.77 -18.20
N MET A 269 -6.33 31.66 -18.33
CA MET A 269 -5.70 30.92 -19.43
C MET A 269 -6.05 29.43 -19.42
N PHE A 270 -6.20 28.81 -18.24
CA PHE A 270 -6.63 27.41 -18.13
C PHE A 270 -8.10 27.20 -18.47
N CYS A 271 -8.96 28.17 -18.15
CA CYS A 271 -10.41 28.06 -18.35
C CYS A 271 -10.88 28.43 -19.77
N ILE A 272 -10.09 29.20 -20.53
CA ILE A 272 -10.46 29.57 -21.90
C ILE A 272 -10.07 28.44 -22.87
N GLU A 273 -11.07 27.67 -23.31
CA GLU A 273 -10.94 26.73 -24.42
C GLU A 273 -10.78 27.48 -25.75
N LEU A 274 -9.55 27.55 -26.27
CA LEU A 274 -9.26 28.26 -27.52
C LEU A 274 -9.73 27.50 -28.79
N LYS A 275 -10.30 26.27 -28.69
CA LYS A 275 -10.93 25.53 -29.80
C LYS A 275 -11.72 24.28 -29.33
N PRO A 276 -12.74 23.81 -30.09
CA PRO A 276 -13.64 22.72 -29.66
C PRO A 276 -13.02 21.31 -29.66
N ASP A 277 -11.88 21.08 -30.32
CA ASP A 277 -11.36 19.72 -30.56
C ASP A 277 -9.90 19.49 -30.11
N ASN A 278 -9.26 20.47 -29.47
CA ASN A 278 -7.88 20.31 -29.00
C ASN A 278 -7.79 20.73 -27.53
N ALA A 279 -7.75 19.74 -26.65
CA ALA A 279 -7.43 19.97 -25.25
C ALA A 279 -6.08 20.70 -25.13
N ILE A 280 -6.06 21.81 -24.39
CA ILE A 280 -4.90 22.67 -24.12
C ILE A 280 -3.70 21.90 -23.54
N ILE A 281 -3.95 20.69 -23.03
CA ILE A 281 -2.95 19.77 -22.46
C ILE A 281 -2.04 19.15 -23.54
N SER A 282 -2.39 19.21 -24.83
CA SER A 282 -1.54 18.67 -25.91
C SER A 282 -0.26 19.49 -26.16
N HIS A 283 -0.21 20.76 -25.74
CA HIS A 283 0.96 21.62 -25.87
C HIS A 283 1.36 22.26 -24.53
N THR A 284 1.72 21.42 -23.56
CA THR A 284 2.19 21.78 -22.22
C THR A 284 3.37 22.78 -22.20
N GLY A 285 4.19 22.85 -23.25
CA GLY A 285 5.33 23.76 -23.32
C GLY A 285 4.96 25.26 -23.37
N ILE A 286 3.92 25.63 -24.10
CA ILE A 286 3.51 27.04 -24.27
C ILE A 286 2.76 27.53 -23.02
N VAL A 287 1.94 26.68 -22.42
CA VAL A 287 1.17 27.00 -21.21
C VAL A 287 2.09 27.08 -19.99
N ALA A 288 3.10 26.21 -19.87
CA ALA A 288 4.13 26.32 -18.83
C ALA A 288 5.01 27.57 -19.04
N GLY A 289 5.37 27.90 -20.28
CA GLY A 289 6.09 29.13 -20.62
C GLY A 289 5.28 30.41 -20.33
N ALA A 290 3.97 30.40 -20.60
CA ALA A 290 3.06 31.49 -20.27
C ALA A 290 2.82 31.61 -18.76
N MET A 291 2.69 30.49 -18.03
CA MET A 291 2.64 30.49 -16.56
C MET A 291 3.89 31.11 -15.95
N TYR A 292 5.07 30.73 -16.47
CA TYR A 292 6.35 31.31 -16.06
C TYR A 292 6.38 32.81 -16.38
N PHE A 293 6.03 33.22 -17.60
CA PHE A 293 6.07 34.62 -18.01
C PHE A 293 5.08 35.52 -17.24
N PHE A 294 3.83 35.08 -17.05
CA PHE A 294 2.79 35.87 -16.37
C PHE A 294 2.88 35.84 -14.84
N ALA A 295 3.52 34.81 -14.25
CA ALA A 295 3.90 34.85 -12.84
C ALA A 295 4.95 35.92 -12.52
N PHE A 296 5.77 36.30 -13.52
CA PHE A 296 6.97 37.11 -13.28
C PHE A 296 6.95 38.49 -13.94
N MET A 297 5.99 38.76 -14.82
CA MET A 297 5.78 40.07 -15.43
C MET A 297 5.63 41.24 -14.43
N PRO A 298 4.84 41.12 -13.34
CA PRO A 298 4.67 42.26 -12.43
C PRO A 298 5.94 42.62 -11.64
N TYR A 299 6.85 41.67 -11.40
CA TYR A 299 8.10 41.93 -10.69
C TYR A 299 9.20 42.52 -11.59
N PHE A 300 9.19 42.24 -12.89
CA PHE A 300 10.10 42.88 -13.85
C PHE A 300 9.87 44.39 -13.97
N GLN A 301 8.62 44.85 -13.89
CA GLN A 301 8.29 46.28 -13.97
C GLN A 301 8.81 47.08 -12.77
N THR A 302 8.74 46.53 -11.55
CA THR A 302 9.30 47.20 -10.36
C THR A 302 10.83 47.38 -10.39
N GLN A 303 11.54 46.72 -11.31
CA GLN A 303 13.00 46.85 -11.43
C GLN A 303 13.45 47.94 -12.40
N ASN A 304 12.59 48.38 -13.32
CA ASN A 304 12.93 49.41 -14.32
C ASN A 304 12.56 50.83 -13.89
N ASP A 305 11.75 51.00 -12.84
CA ASP A 305 11.26 52.32 -12.40
C ASP A 305 12.13 52.99 -11.32
N TYR A 306 13.28 52.39 -10.96
CA TYR A 306 14.20 52.89 -9.91
C TYR A 306 15.68 53.01 -10.34
N GLU A 307 15.97 52.99 -11.64
CA GLU A 307 17.21 53.57 -12.20
C GLU A 307 16.92 54.99 -12.72
#